data_AF-A0A2M7JQ67-F1
#
_entry.id   AF-A0A2M7JQ67-F1
#
_cell.length_a   1.000
_cell.length_b   1.000
_cell.length_c   1.000
_cell.angle_alpha   90.00
_cell.angle_beta   90.00
_cell.angle_gamma   90.00
#
_symmetry.space_group_name_H-M   'P 1'
#
loop_
_entity.id
_entity.type
_entity.pdbx_description
1 polymer ?
#
loop_
_entity_poly.entity_id
_entity_poly.type
_entity_poly.pdbx_seq_one_letter_code
_entity_poly.pdbx_strand_id
1 'polypeptide(L)'
;MSEKLVGVIGGSGLYEMEGLENVQTVPLTTPFGDPSDSFIIGHLEGVKVVFLPRHGKGHRIQPSSLNFRANIYGMKMLGVQWIIGVSAVGSMKESIHPG
;
A
#
# COMPACT_ATOMS: atom_id res chain seq x y z
N MET A 1 3.94 -16.01 -19.70
CA MET A 1 4.41 -14.76 -19.07
C MET A 1 4.10 -14.85 -17.58
N SER A 2 4.97 -14.39 -16.67
CA SER A 2 4.59 -14.39 -15.24
C SER A 2 3.41 -13.45 -15.05
N GLU A 3 2.48 -13.82 -14.17
CA GLU A 3 1.41 -12.93 -13.71
C GLU A 3 2.05 -11.63 -13.18
N LYS A 4 1.56 -10.47 -13.64
CA LYS A 4 2.06 -9.17 -13.18
C LYS A 4 1.43 -8.88 -11.83
N LEU A 5 2.25 -8.79 -10.78
CA LEU A 5 1.79 -8.45 -9.44
C LEU A 5 2.14 -7.00 -9.09
N VAL A 6 1.10 -6.19 -8.91
CA VAL A 6 1.22 -4.76 -8.61
C VAL A 6 0.97 -4.51 -7.13
N GLY A 7 1.85 -3.76 -6.49
CA GLY A 7 1.70 -3.28 -5.13
C GLY A 7 1.14 -1.86 -5.12
N VAL A 8 0.25 -1.56 -4.19
CA VAL A 8 -0.26 -0.21 -3.96
C VAL A 8 -0.07 0.16 -2.49
N ILE A 9 0.58 1.30 -2.25
CA ILE A 9 0.78 1.85 -0.90
C ILE A 9 -0.10 3.09 -0.75
N GLY A 10 -1.22 2.94 -0.05
CA GLY A 10 -2.20 4.01 0.19
C GLY A 10 -1.77 4.95 1.31
N GLY A 11 -1.72 6.25 1.03
CA GLY A 11 -1.50 7.30 2.03
C GLY A 11 -2.77 7.67 2.79
N SER A 12 -2.79 8.87 3.36
CA SER A 12 -3.97 9.44 4.02
C SER A 12 -5.22 9.35 3.15
N GLY A 13 -6.32 8.81 3.70
CA GLY A 13 -7.59 8.70 3.01
C GLY A 13 -7.78 7.43 2.16
N LEU A 14 -6.74 6.60 1.99
CA LEU A 14 -6.84 5.32 1.29
C LEU A 14 -6.42 4.18 2.23
N TYR A 15 -7.38 3.63 2.97
CA TYR A 15 -7.17 2.58 3.96
C TYR A 15 -7.66 1.20 3.51
N GLU A 16 -8.47 1.19 2.47
CA GLU A 16 -8.99 0.03 1.76
C GLU A 16 -9.06 0.36 0.27
N MET A 17 -9.21 -0.65 -0.56
CA MET A 17 -9.31 -0.50 -2.00
C MET A 17 -10.62 -1.13 -2.45
N GLU A 18 -11.57 -0.26 -2.79
CA GLU A 18 -12.89 -0.64 -3.28
C GLU A 18 -12.77 -1.39 -4.62
N GLY A 19 -13.65 -2.36 -4.86
CA GLY A 19 -13.65 -3.16 -6.08
C GLY A 19 -12.63 -4.31 -6.12
N LEU A 20 -11.89 -4.57 -5.02
CA LEU A 20 -11.08 -5.78 -4.92
C LEU A 20 -11.95 -7.04 -4.77
N GLU A 21 -11.70 -8.01 -5.65
CA GLU A 21 -12.27 -9.35 -5.60
C GLU A 21 -11.28 -10.34 -4.97
N ASN A 22 -11.80 -11.46 -4.44
CA ASN A 22 -11.00 -12.54 -3.85
C ASN A 22 -10.01 -12.06 -2.78
N VAL A 23 -10.51 -11.23 -1.86
CA VAL A 23 -9.70 -10.53 -0.85
C VAL A 23 -9.14 -11.50 0.19
N GLN A 24 -7.83 -11.44 0.39
CA GLN A 24 -7.10 -12.13 1.45
C GLN A 24 -6.28 -11.14 2.26
N THR A 25 -6.32 -11.24 3.58
CA THR A 25 -5.41 -10.50 4.47
C THR A 25 -4.22 -11.37 4.83
N VAL A 26 -3.01 -10.85 4.63
CA VAL A 26 -1.75 -11.55 4.89
C VAL A 26 -0.93 -10.78 5.92
N PRO A 27 -0.96 -11.20 7.20
CA PRO A 27 -0.02 -10.71 8.19
C PRO A 27 1.37 -11.28 7.88
N LEU A 28 2.42 -10.45 7.99
CA LEU A 28 3.80 -10.89 7.85
C LEU A 28 4.73 -9.99 8.66
N THR A 29 5.83 -10.57 9.14
CA THR A 29 6.94 -9.84 9.75
C THR A 29 8.13 -9.88 8.79
N THR A 30 8.96 -8.83 8.82
CA THR A 30 10.16 -8.73 7.98
C THR A 30 11.43 -8.69 8.85
N PRO A 31 12.62 -8.89 8.26
CA PRO A 31 13.89 -8.66 8.96
C PRO A 31 14.07 -7.21 9.47
N PHE A 32 13.24 -6.28 9.00
CA PHE A 32 13.23 -4.88 9.45
C PHE A 32 12.17 -4.60 10.52
N GLY A 33 11.51 -5.64 11.04
CA GLY A 33 10.37 -5.55 11.93
C GLY A 33 9.03 -5.61 11.20
N ASP A 34 7.97 -5.17 11.86
CA ASP A 34 6.62 -5.26 11.31
C ASP A 34 6.33 -4.15 10.29
N PRO A 35 5.62 -4.48 9.19
CA PRO A 35 5.02 -3.51 8.30
C PRO A 35 3.95 -2.66 9.01
N SER A 36 3.47 -1.64 8.32
CA SER A 36 2.48 -0.70 8.85
C SER A 36 1.13 -1.35 9.16
N ASP A 37 0.79 -2.42 8.44
CA ASP A 37 -0.38 -3.27 8.67
C ASP A 37 -0.19 -4.61 7.95
N SER A 38 -1.20 -5.49 8.05
CA SER A 38 -1.30 -6.66 7.19
C SER A 38 -1.50 -6.23 5.72
N PHE A 39 -0.90 -6.99 4.81
CA PHE A 39 -1.11 -6.77 3.37
C PHE A 39 -2.46 -7.31 2.94
N ILE A 40 -3.12 -6.63 2.02
CA ILE A 40 -4.40 -7.06 1.44
C ILE A 40 -4.14 -7.49 0.01
N ILE A 41 -4.40 -8.75 -0.31
CA ILE A 41 -4.21 -9.30 -1.65
C ILE A 41 -5.59 -9.51 -2.27
N GLY A 42 -5.75 -9.17 -3.55
CA GLY A 42 -6.96 -9.48 -4.30
C GLY A 42 -6.77 -9.22 -5.79
N HIS A 43 -7.87 -9.16 -6.52
CA HIS A 43 -7.90 -8.86 -7.94
C HIS A 43 -8.71 -7.60 -8.18
N LEU A 44 -8.17 -6.67 -8.97
CA LEU A 44 -8.86 -5.48 -9.45
C LEU A 44 -8.86 -5.53 -10.97
N GLU A 45 -10.02 -5.60 -11.60
CA GLU A 45 -10.16 -5.66 -13.07
C GLU A 45 -9.30 -6.79 -13.69
N GLY A 46 -9.26 -7.96 -13.03
CA GLY A 46 -8.45 -9.11 -13.45
C GLY A 46 -6.95 -9.01 -13.18
N VAL A 47 -6.46 -7.92 -12.57
CA VAL A 47 -5.05 -7.73 -12.19
C VAL A 47 -4.87 -8.05 -10.71
N LYS A 48 -3.91 -8.91 -10.39
CA LYS A 48 -3.57 -9.23 -9.00
C LYS A 48 -2.85 -8.05 -8.34
N VAL A 49 -3.38 -7.62 -7.20
CA VAL A 49 -2.90 -6.45 -6.45
C VAL A 49 -2.57 -6.83 -5.01
N VAL A 50 -1.50 -6.25 -4.48
CA VAL A 50 -1.16 -6.22 -3.05
C VAL A 50 -1.28 -4.79 -2.54
N PHE A 51 -2.20 -4.54 -1.63
CA PHE A 51 -2.42 -3.24 -1.04
C PHE A 51 -1.89 -3.18 0.40
N LEU A 52 -1.30 -2.04 0.77
CA LEU A 52 -0.86 -1.73 2.12
C LEU A 52 -1.27 -0.30 2.50
N PRO A 53 -2.08 -0.09 3.55
CA PRO A 53 -2.32 1.24 4.10
C PRO A 53 -1.04 1.72 4.81
N ARG A 54 -0.43 2.78 4.29
CA ARG A 54 0.86 3.31 4.78
C ARG A 54 0.81 3.66 6.25
N HIS A 55 -0.26 4.29 6.71
CA HIS A 55 -0.42 4.74 8.10
C HIS A 55 -1.09 3.69 8.99
N GLY A 56 -1.26 2.46 8.50
CA GLY A 56 -2.11 1.44 9.11
C GLY A 56 -3.59 1.77 8.97
N LYS A 57 -4.45 0.76 9.15
CA LYS A 57 -5.91 0.97 9.26
C LYS A 57 -6.20 1.92 10.42
N GLY A 58 -7.14 2.84 10.20
CA GLY A 58 -7.47 3.89 11.17
C GLY A 58 -6.43 5.01 11.30
N HIS A 59 -5.41 5.07 10.43
CA HIS A 59 -4.41 6.15 10.40
C HIS A 59 -3.65 6.32 11.73
N ARG A 60 -3.18 5.21 12.29
CA ARG A 60 -2.55 5.18 13.63
C ARG A 60 -1.06 5.51 13.65
N ILE A 61 -0.36 5.40 12.52
CA ILE A 61 1.10 5.58 12.45
C ILE A 61 1.42 6.94 11.87
N GLN A 62 2.19 7.75 12.60
CA GLN A 62 2.66 9.06 12.12
C GLN A 62 3.71 8.92 11.01
N PRO A 63 3.83 9.88 10.08
CA PRO A 63 4.79 9.81 8.97
C PRO A 63 6.25 9.54 9.40
N SER A 64 6.69 10.12 10.52
CA SER A 64 8.06 9.95 11.05
C SER A 64 8.31 8.58 11.70
N SER A 65 7.26 7.84 12.04
CA SER A 65 7.33 6.54 12.72
C SER A 65 7.11 5.36 11.76
N LEU A 66 6.94 5.64 10.46
CA LEU A 66 6.71 4.61 9.45
C LEU A 66 7.92 3.69 9.29
N ASN A 67 7.68 2.38 9.34
CA ASN A 67 8.69 1.39 9.02
C ASN A 67 8.76 1.15 7.50
N PHE A 68 9.30 2.12 6.76
CA PHE A 68 9.39 2.05 5.31
C PHE A 68 10.12 0.80 4.81
N ARG A 69 11.15 0.34 5.53
CA ARG A 69 11.91 -0.85 5.16
C ARG A 69 11.04 -2.11 5.25
N ALA A 70 10.28 -2.27 6.34
CA ALA A 70 9.37 -3.41 6.46
C ALA A 70 8.24 -3.37 5.41
N ASN A 71 7.70 -2.19 5.11
CA ASN A 71 6.67 -2.04 4.07
C ASN A 71 7.17 -2.51 2.70
N ILE A 72 8.33 -2.01 2.27
CA ILE A 72 8.90 -2.36 0.96
C ILE A 72 9.38 -3.81 0.92
N TYR A 73 9.99 -4.30 2.01
CA TYR A 73 10.45 -5.68 2.08
C TYR A 73 9.27 -6.67 2.05
N GLY A 74 8.18 -6.38 2.75
CA GLY A 74 6.96 -7.18 2.69
C GLY A 74 6.36 -7.26 1.29
N MET A 75 6.29 -6.13 0.57
CA MET A 75 5.92 -6.13 -0.86
C MET A 75 6.81 -7.07 -1.67
N LYS A 76 8.13 -7.01 -1.45
CA LYS A 76 9.10 -7.88 -2.16
C LYS A 76 8.91 -9.36 -1.82
N MET A 77 8.69 -9.70 -0.56
CA MET A 77 8.42 -11.09 -0.12
C MET A 77 7.16 -11.67 -0.76
N LEU A 78 6.13 -10.84 -0.97
CA LEU A 78 4.89 -11.23 -1.63
C LEU A 78 5.02 -11.31 -3.16
N GLY A 79 6.20 -11.02 -3.73
CA GLY A 79 6.47 -11.12 -5.16
C GLY A 79 6.06 -9.89 -5.97
N VAL A 80 5.74 -8.77 -5.32
CA VAL A 80 5.40 -7.51 -6.01
C VAL A 80 6.56 -7.07 -6.91
N GLN A 81 6.23 -6.70 -8.14
CA GLN A 81 7.20 -6.26 -9.15
C GLN A 81 7.14 -4.75 -9.40
N TRP A 82 5.99 -4.13 -9.16
CA TRP A 82 5.74 -2.71 -9.39
C TRP A 82 5.01 -2.13 -8.19
N ILE A 83 5.38 -0.93 -7.75
CA ILE A 83 4.72 -0.26 -6.62
C ILE A 83 4.18 1.09 -7.09
N ILE A 84 2.89 1.32 -6.82
CA ILE A 84 2.22 2.62 -6.97
C ILE A 84 2.02 3.21 -5.58
N GLY A 85 2.62 4.38 -5.32
CA GLY A 85 2.46 5.11 -4.08
C GLY A 85 1.44 6.24 -4.23
N VAL A 86 0.36 6.21 -3.45
CA VAL A 86 -0.66 7.27 -3.46
C VAL A 86 -0.46 8.15 -2.23
N SER A 87 -0.31 9.46 -2.42
CA SER A 87 -0.05 10.39 -1.31
C SER A 87 -0.91 11.64 -1.41
N ALA A 88 -1.56 12.01 -0.31
CA ALA A 88 -2.12 13.35 -0.17
C ALA A 88 -0.98 14.37 0.00
N VAL A 89 -1.05 15.47 -0.74
CA VAL A 89 -0.07 16.55 -0.72
C VAL A 89 -0.76 17.91 -0.76
N GLY A 90 -0.06 18.96 -0.32
CA GLY A 90 -0.48 20.34 -0.51
C GLY A 90 0.22 20.93 -1.73
N SER A 91 -0.54 21.58 -2.62
CA SER A 91 0.05 22.34 -3.73
C SER A 91 0.75 23.60 -3.23
N MET A 92 1.90 23.90 -3.83
CA MET A 92 2.62 25.18 -3.67
C MET A 92 2.56 26.02 -4.96
N LYS A 93 1.64 25.69 -5.87
CA LYS A 93 1.41 26.38 -7.15
C LYS A 93 -0.07 26.71 -7.28
N GLU A 94 -0.39 27.99 -7.50
CA GLU A 94 -1.78 28.47 -7.61
C GLU A 94 -2.57 27.73 -8.71
N SER A 95 -1.91 27.35 -9.80
CA SER A 95 -2.52 26.65 -10.93
C SER A 95 -2.91 25.19 -10.63
N ILE A 96 -2.48 24.63 -9.49
CA ILE A 96 -2.83 23.27 -9.08
C ILE A 96 -3.78 23.40 -7.89
N HIS A 97 -5.06 23.21 -8.17
CA HIS A 97 -6.15 23.35 -7.21
C HIS A 97 -6.35 22.07 -6.37
N PRO A 98 -6.92 22.16 -5.16
CA PRO A 98 -7.40 20.98 -4.42
C PRO A 98 -8.46 20.21 -5.22
N GLY A 99 -8.36 18.88 -5.25
CA GLY A 99 -9.29 17.97 -5.94
C GLY A 99 -8.73 16.57 -6.08
#